data_AF-A0A3M2HYY8-F1
#
_entry.id   AF-A0A3M2HYY8-F1
#
_cell.length_a   1.000
_cell.length_b   1.000
_cell.length_c   1.000
_cell.angle_alpha   90.00
_cell.angle_beta   90.00
_cell.angle_gamma   90.00
#
_symmetry.space_group_name_H-M   'P 1'
#
loop_
_entity.id
_entity.type
_entity.pdbx_description
1 polymer ?
#
loop_
_entity_poly.entity_id
_entity_poly.type
_entity_poly.pdbx_seq_one_letter_code
_entity_poly.pdbx_strand_id
1 'polypeptide(L)'
;MKTIWLSAACLLAFSAASAQALESPAPRDNAELRTLFEQGQTDRKNGSVDWRKVIARDFERRTRVRELLHEGRLRTANDYRHAAFVFQNGGSAADYRIAHALATLAMTLEDTAENRWITAAAWDRLLMENLQPQWYGTQIGSDSHGFYLFPVATSAIGEDERKHMAGRTLEESRAKVSDWVKETGQTIHEPAPTIEDLRAKAQGRGKKN
;
A
#
# COMPACT_ATOMS: atom_id res chain seq x y z
N MET A 1 3.30 -49.53 79.46
CA MET A 1 2.53 -48.66 78.55
C MET A 1 3.55 -47.88 77.72
N LYS A 2 3.70 -48.20 76.42
CA LYS A 2 3.27 -47.38 75.25
C LYS A 2 4.09 -46.06 75.18
N THR A 3 4.93 -45.74 74.19
CA THR A 3 4.82 -45.71 72.71
C THR A 3 6.21 -45.32 72.15
N ILE A 4 6.84 -45.99 71.18
CA ILE A 4 6.68 -46.02 69.71
C ILE A 4 7.03 -44.70 68.98
N TRP A 5 7.99 -44.85 68.06
CA TRP A 5 8.59 -44.01 67.02
C TRP A 5 7.64 -43.12 66.19
N LEU A 6 8.16 -42.03 65.59
CA LEU A 6 8.38 -41.94 64.13
C LEU A 6 8.93 -40.55 63.72
N SER A 7 9.99 -40.59 62.91
CA SER A 7 10.50 -39.47 62.12
C SER A 7 9.46 -38.99 61.12
N ALA A 8 9.28 -37.67 60.99
CA ALA A 8 8.52 -37.07 59.90
C ALA A 8 9.47 -36.23 59.03
N ALA A 9 9.99 -36.86 57.97
CA ALA A 9 10.61 -36.17 56.86
C ALA A 9 9.48 -35.72 55.92
N CYS A 10 9.13 -34.43 55.96
CA CYS A 10 8.26 -33.81 54.95
C CYS A 10 9.05 -33.62 53.65
N LEU A 11 8.87 -34.54 52.70
CA LEU A 11 9.24 -34.36 51.31
C LEU A 11 8.35 -33.30 50.67
N LEU A 12 8.89 -32.08 50.48
CA LEU A 12 8.30 -31.08 49.60
C LEU A 12 8.55 -31.52 48.15
N ALA A 13 7.56 -32.18 47.54
CA ALA A 13 7.54 -32.40 46.10
C ALA A 13 7.20 -31.07 45.40
N PHE A 14 8.22 -30.33 44.99
CA PHE A 14 8.07 -29.20 44.07
C PHE A 14 7.77 -29.78 42.68
N SER A 15 6.49 -29.87 42.30
CA SER A 15 6.12 -30.17 40.93
C SER A 15 6.53 -28.96 40.07
N ALA A 16 7.63 -29.10 39.33
CA ALA A 16 7.93 -28.22 38.22
C ALA A 16 6.89 -28.48 37.13
N ALA A 17 5.71 -27.87 37.26
CA ALA A 17 4.81 -27.69 36.15
C ALA A 17 5.53 -26.79 35.15
N SER A 18 6.18 -27.40 34.15
CA SER A 18 6.74 -26.68 33.02
C SER A 18 5.64 -25.82 32.42
N ALA A 19 5.71 -24.51 32.65
CA ALA A 19 4.94 -23.53 31.91
C ALA A 19 5.47 -23.54 30.48
N GLN A 20 5.04 -24.52 29.68
CA GLN A 20 5.06 -24.39 28.25
C GLN A 20 4.09 -23.25 27.93
N ALA A 21 4.63 -22.04 27.79
CA ALA A 21 3.91 -20.97 27.14
C ALA A 21 3.42 -21.55 25.81
N LEU A 22 2.11 -21.65 25.65
CA LEU A 22 1.50 -22.04 24.38
C LEU A 22 1.82 -20.92 23.39
N GLU A 23 2.97 -21.02 22.72
CA GLU A 23 3.27 -20.22 21.53
C GLU A 23 2.16 -20.53 20.53
N SER A 24 1.23 -19.57 20.39
CA SER A 24 0.24 -19.65 19.33
C SER A 24 1.00 -19.61 18.01
N PRO A 25 0.70 -20.50 17.04
CA PRO A 25 1.40 -20.50 15.77
C PRO A 25 1.28 -19.12 15.14
N ALA A 26 2.39 -18.65 14.55
CA ALA A 26 2.43 -17.37 13.86
C ALA A 26 1.23 -17.24 12.91
N PRO A 27 0.59 -16.05 12.82
CA PRO A 27 -0.54 -15.86 11.92
C PRO A 27 -0.16 -16.23 10.49
N ARG A 28 -1.02 -16.99 9.82
CA ARG A 28 -0.85 -17.32 8.39
C ARG A 28 -1.56 -16.28 7.53
N ASP A 29 -1.01 -16.05 6.35
CA ASP A 29 -1.60 -15.18 5.33
C ASP A 29 -3.02 -15.59 4.97
N ASN A 30 -3.87 -14.59 4.76
CA ASN A 30 -5.23 -14.75 4.32
C ASN A 30 -5.28 -15.00 2.80
N ALA A 31 -5.61 -16.24 2.41
CA ALA A 31 -5.69 -16.66 1.01
C ALA A 31 -6.71 -15.86 0.17
N GLU A 32 -7.75 -15.31 0.80
CA GLU A 32 -8.75 -14.49 0.12
C GLU A 32 -8.16 -13.13 -0.27
N LEU A 33 -7.43 -12.46 0.64
CA LEU A 33 -6.77 -11.19 0.33
C LEU A 33 -5.74 -11.33 -0.79
N ARG A 34 -4.97 -12.42 -0.77
CA ARG A 34 -4.04 -12.73 -1.87
C ARG A 34 -4.78 -12.88 -3.19
N THR A 35 -5.89 -13.62 -3.21
CA THR A 35 -6.72 -13.82 -4.41
C THR A 35 -7.26 -12.49 -4.95
N LEU A 36 -7.82 -11.64 -4.07
CA LEU A 36 -8.35 -10.33 -4.45
C LEU A 36 -7.26 -9.44 -5.08
N PHE A 37 -6.06 -9.44 -4.49
CA PHE A 37 -4.91 -8.73 -5.02
C PHE A 37 -4.48 -9.27 -6.40
N GLU A 38 -4.26 -10.58 -6.52
CA GLU A 38 -3.79 -11.21 -7.77
C GLU A 38 -4.77 -11.01 -8.93
N GLN A 39 -6.07 -11.11 -8.66
CA GLN A 39 -7.11 -10.81 -9.64
C GLN A 39 -7.05 -9.34 -10.09
N GLY A 40 -6.86 -8.41 -9.16
CA GLY A 40 -6.71 -6.98 -9.47
C GLY A 40 -5.47 -6.68 -10.32
N GLN A 41 -4.36 -7.37 -10.08
CA GLN A 41 -3.17 -7.27 -10.93
C GLN A 41 -3.42 -7.88 -12.31
N THR A 42 -4.11 -9.01 -12.37
CA THR A 42 -4.38 -9.74 -13.63
C THR A 42 -5.33 -8.97 -14.54
N ASP A 43 -6.31 -8.26 -14.00
CA ASP A 43 -7.21 -7.39 -14.77
C ASP A 43 -6.48 -6.29 -15.56
N ARG A 44 -5.25 -5.96 -15.18
CA ARG A 44 -4.38 -4.94 -15.81
C ARG A 44 -3.26 -5.54 -16.65
N LYS A 45 -3.10 -6.86 -16.63
CA LYS A 45 -2.22 -7.60 -17.53
C LYS A 45 -3.03 -7.94 -18.78
N ASN A 46 -2.41 -7.91 -19.95
CA ASN A 46 -2.99 -8.17 -21.30
C ASN A 46 -3.42 -6.90 -22.07
N GLY A 47 -3.59 -7.05 -23.39
CA GLY A 47 -3.72 -5.98 -24.40
C GLY A 47 -4.78 -4.91 -24.13
N SER A 48 -5.90 -4.91 -24.87
CA SER A 48 -6.93 -3.86 -24.72
C SER A 48 -7.70 -4.03 -23.41
N VAL A 49 -7.25 -3.35 -22.35
CA VAL A 49 -7.89 -3.36 -21.02
C VAL A 49 -9.26 -2.67 -21.06
N ASP A 50 -10.31 -3.39 -20.65
CA ASP A 50 -11.65 -2.84 -20.45
C ASP A 50 -11.73 -2.14 -19.09
N TRP A 51 -11.31 -0.87 -19.06
CA TRP A 51 -11.23 -0.07 -17.82
C TRP A 51 -12.56 0.04 -17.06
N ARG A 52 -13.70 0.00 -17.76
CA ARG A 52 -15.01 0.03 -17.11
C ARG A 52 -15.21 -1.22 -16.25
N LYS A 53 -14.82 -2.39 -16.74
CA LYS A 53 -14.87 -3.65 -15.96
C LYS A 53 -13.85 -3.63 -14.82
N VAL A 54 -12.63 -3.14 -15.07
CA VAL A 54 -11.60 -3.05 -14.03
C VAL A 54 -12.08 -2.20 -12.86
N ILE A 55 -12.62 -1.01 -13.12
CA ILE A 55 -13.13 -0.10 -12.09
C ILE A 55 -14.27 -0.74 -11.28
N ALA A 56 -15.22 -1.40 -11.95
CA ALA A 56 -16.32 -2.09 -11.28
C ALA A 56 -15.81 -3.21 -10.36
N ARG A 57 -14.89 -4.05 -10.85
CA ARG A 57 -14.29 -5.13 -10.06
C ARG A 57 -13.43 -4.60 -8.90
N ASP A 58 -12.70 -3.50 -9.09
CA ASP A 58 -11.94 -2.90 -8.00
C ASP A 58 -12.84 -2.35 -6.90
N PHE A 59 -14.02 -1.83 -7.25
CA PHE A 59 -15.03 -1.45 -6.26
C PHE A 59 -15.52 -2.67 -5.45
N GLU A 60 -15.84 -3.78 -6.11
CA GLU A 60 -16.23 -5.04 -5.46
C GLU A 60 -15.13 -5.55 -4.51
N ARG A 61 -13.86 -5.54 -4.97
CA ARG A 61 -12.72 -5.93 -4.14
C ARG A 61 -12.56 -5.03 -2.92
N ARG A 62 -12.66 -3.70 -3.07
CA ARG A 62 -12.58 -2.78 -1.93
C ARG A 62 -13.70 -3.02 -0.93
N THR A 63 -14.91 -3.33 -1.40
CA THR A 63 -16.02 -3.72 -0.54
C THR A 63 -15.67 -4.97 0.25
N ARG A 64 -15.18 -6.03 -0.41
CA ARG A 64 -14.81 -7.27 0.28
C ARG A 64 -13.64 -7.13 1.26
N VAL A 65 -12.60 -6.38 0.89
CA VAL A 65 -11.47 -6.11 1.80
C VAL A 65 -11.93 -5.34 3.03
N ARG A 66 -12.91 -4.42 2.90
CA ARG A 66 -13.47 -3.70 4.04
C ARG A 66 -14.20 -4.62 5.01
N GLU A 67 -14.96 -5.59 4.51
CA GLU A 67 -15.60 -6.62 5.35
C GLU A 67 -14.54 -7.43 6.11
N LEU A 68 -13.51 -7.91 5.41
CA LEU A 68 -12.39 -8.65 6.03
C LEU A 68 -11.66 -7.82 7.11
N LEU A 69 -11.52 -6.51 6.89
CA LEU A 69 -10.97 -5.60 7.88
C LEU A 69 -11.86 -5.50 9.12
N HIS A 70 -13.18 -5.31 8.95
CA HIS A 70 -14.14 -5.27 10.06
C HIS A 70 -14.22 -6.59 10.84
N GLU A 71 -14.05 -7.72 10.17
CA GLU A 71 -14.01 -9.05 10.76
C GLU A 71 -12.67 -9.37 11.46
N GLY A 72 -11.67 -8.48 11.43
CA GLY A 72 -10.35 -8.72 12.04
C GLY A 72 -9.54 -9.81 11.34
N ARG A 73 -9.67 -9.92 10.01
CA ARG A 73 -9.09 -11.00 9.18
C ARG A 73 -7.74 -10.67 8.56
N LEU A 74 -7.21 -9.46 8.78
CA LEU A 74 -5.86 -9.06 8.37
C LEU A 74 -4.92 -9.20 9.57
N ARG A 75 -3.83 -9.96 9.43
CA ARG A 75 -2.92 -10.28 10.53
C ARG A 75 -1.44 -10.22 10.17
N THR A 76 -1.08 -10.45 8.91
CA THR A 76 0.32 -10.48 8.46
C THR A 76 0.67 -9.26 7.60
N ALA A 77 1.97 -9.00 7.40
CA ALA A 77 2.40 -7.93 6.49
C ALA A 77 1.82 -8.12 5.08
N ASN A 78 1.73 -9.36 4.60
CA ASN A 78 1.13 -9.69 3.30
C ASN A 78 -0.36 -9.35 3.25
N ASP A 79 -1.12 -9.62 4.32
CA ASP A 79 -2.55 -9.25 4.38
C ASP A 79 -2.74 -7.74 4.20
N TYR A 80 -1.98 -6.96 4.98
CA TYR A 80 -2.03 -5.49 4.91
C TYR A 80 -1.54 -4.97 3.57
N ARG A 81 -0.46 -5.53 3.01
CA ARG A 81 0.05 -5.16 1.67
C ARG A 81 -0.98 -5.43 0.59
N HIS A 82 -1.56 -6.63 0.55
CA HIS A 82 -2.58 -6.98 -0.45
C HIS A 82 -3.80 -6.05 -0.36
N ALA A 83 -4.26 -5.78 0.86
CA ALA A 83 -5.34 -4.83 1.09
C ALA A 83 -4.97 -3.40 0.63
N ALA A 84 -3.74 -2.94 0.90
CA ALA A 84 -3.25 -1.63 0.45
C ALA A 84 -3.28 -1.49 -1.07
N PHE A 85 -2.85 -2.52 -1.82
CA PHE A 85 -2.95 -2.53 -3.28
C PHE A 85 -4.39 -2.46 -3.78
N VAL A 86 -5.32 -3.14 -3.13
CA VAL A 86 -6.75 -3.08 -3.47
C VAL A 86 -7.30 -1.67 -3.26
N PHE A 87 -6.96 -1.01 -2.15
CA PHE A 87 -7.39 0.38 -1.88
C PHE A 87 -6.66 1.42 -2.74
N GLN A 88 -5.40 1.21 -3.13
CA GLN A 88 -4.68 2.11 -4.01
C GLN A 88 -5.30 2.21 -5.41
N ASN A 89 -6.00 1.16 -5.83
CA ASN A 89 -6.82 1.15 -7.05
C ASN A 89 -8.19 1.84 -6.86
N GLY A 90 -8.42 2.48 -5.72
CA GLY A 90 -9.56 3.35 -5.49
C GLY A 90 -9.52 4.64 -6.31
N GLY A 91 -10.54 5.46 -6.10
CA GLY A 91 -10.76 6.70 -6.87
C GLY A 91 -11.06 7.90 -5.98
N SER A 92 -10.66 7.86 -4.71
CA SER A 92 -10.96 8.90 -3.74
C SER A 92 -9.84 9.09 -2.72
N ALA A 93 -9.75 10.29 -2.15
CA ALA A 93 -8.82 10.57 -1.07
C ALA A 93 -9.03 9.64 0.15
N ALA A 94 -10.27 9.19 0.39
CA ALA A 94 -10.57 8.24 1.45
C ALA A 94 -9.95 6.86 1.18
N ASP A 95 -10.07 6.36 -0.06
CA ASP A 95 -9.45 5.09 -0.44
C ASP A 95 -7.91 5.16 -0.32
N TYR A 96 -7.29 6.26 -0.78
CA TYR A 96 -5.83 6.42 -0.72
C TYR A 96 -5.30 6.57 0.71
N ARG A 97 -6.05 7.22 1.61
CA ARG A 97 -5.72 7.24 3.05
C ARG A 97 -5.72 5.84 3.66
N ILE A 98 -6.72 5.02 3.34
CA ILE A 98 -6.78 3.63 3.81
C ILE A 98 -5.62 2.83 3.23
N ALA A 99 -5.34 2.98 1.93
CA ALA A 99 -4.21 2.32 1.28
C ALA A 99 -2.88 2.63 1.97
N HIS A 100 -2.63 3.91 2.26
CA HIS A 100 -1.39 4.35 2.91
C HIS A 100 -1.28 3.83 4.35
N ALA A 101 -2.38 3.85 5.12
CA ALA A 101 -2.38 3.31 6.48
C ALA A 101 -2.08 1.81 6.50
N LEU A 102 -2.71 1.03 5.63
CA LEU A 102 -2.48 -0.42 5.50
C LEU A 102 -1.05 -0.71 5.02
N ALA A 103 -0.55 0.05 4.04
CA ALA A 103 0.82 -0.07 3.55
C ALA A 103 1.86 0.20 4.65
N THR A 104 1.62 1.23 5.47
CA THR A 104 2.48 1.57 6.61
C THR A 104 2.50 0.45 7.65
N LEU A 105 1.35 -0.16 7.94
CA LEU A 105 1.29 -1.34 8.81
C LEU A 105 2.07 -2.52 8.22
N ALA A 106 1.92 -2.80 6.93
CA ALA A 106 2.66 -3.86 6.26
C ALA A 106 4.18 -3.63 6.35
N MET A 107 4.63 -2.42 6.07
CA MET A 107 6.05 -2.02 6.14
C MET A 107 6.60 -2.07 7.58
N THR A 108 5.79 -1.70 8.57
CA THR A 108 6.16 -1.77 9.99
C THR A 108 6.36 -3.21 10.44
N LEU A 109 5.54 -4.14 9.93
CA LEU A 109 5.68 -5.56 10.22
C LEU A 109 6.86 -6.18 9.47
N GLU A 110 7.04 -5.82 8.20
CA GLU A 110 8.10 -6.33 7.34
C GLU A 110 8.60 -5.23 6.37
N ASP A 111 9.85 -4.79 6.53
CA ASP A 111 10.44 -3.75 5.68
C ASP A 111 10.97 -4.31 4.34
N THR A 112 10.05 -4.63 3.44
CA THR A 112 10.34 -5.10 2.08
C THR A 112 10.28 -3.96 1.06
N ALA A 113 10.96 -4.13 -0.08
CA ALA A 113 10.91 -3.14 -1.16
C ALA A 113 9.48 -2.91 -1.68
N GLU A 114 8.66 -3.96 -1.72
CA GLU A 114 7.25 -3.90 -2.11
C GLU A 114 6.42 -3.11 -1.10
N ASN A 115 6.64 -3.31 0.21
CA ASN A 115 5.94 -2.59 1.27
C ASN A 115 6.33 -1.09 1.29
N ARG A 116 7.61 -0.79 1.08
CA ARG A 116 8.09 0.59 0.91
C ARG A 116 7.45 1.27 -0.30
N TRP A 117 7.46 0.59 -1.45
CA TRP A 117 6.92 1.14 -2.68
C TRP A 117 5.42 1.43 -2.57
N ILE A 118 4.61 0.51 -2.04
CA ILE A 118 3.16 0.74 -1.91
C ILE A 118 2.85 1.85 -0.90
N THR A 119 3.67 1.99 0.16
CA THR A 119 3.58 3.10 1.12
C THR A 119 3.81 4.45 0.45
N ALA A 120 4.90 4.56 -0.32
CA ALA A 120 5.25 5.75 -1.10
C ALA A 120 4.18 6.08 -2.15
N ALA A 121 3.76 5.06 -2.92
CA ALA A 121 2.76 5.21 -3.97
C ALA A 121 1.40 5.67 -3.43
N ALA A 122 0.98 5.15 -2.27
CA ALA A 122 -0.32 5.51 -1.69
C ALA A 122 -0.30 6.94 -1.16
N TRP A 123 0.83 7.37 -0.60
CA TRP A 123 1.04 8.74 -0.16
C TRP A 123 1.01 9.72 -1.34
N ASP A 124 1.79 9.46 -2.38
CA ASP A 124 1.82 10.33 -3.56
C ASP A 124 0.45 10.43 -4.25
N ARG A 125 -0.31 9.32 -4.29
CA ARG A 125 -1.66 9.31 -4.88
C ARG A 125 -2.66 10.11 -4.04
N LEU A 126 -2.53 10.08 -2.72
CA LEU A 126 -3.29 10.95 -1.82
C LEU A 126 -2.93 12.44 -2.04
N LEU A 127 -1.66 12.77 -2.26
CA LEU A 127 -1.23 14.14 -2.56
C LEU A 127 -1.77 14.61 -3.91
N MET A 128 -1.63 13.78 -4.94
CA MET A 128 -2.14 14.02 -6.28
C MET A 128 -3.66 14.30 -6.28
N GLU A 129 -4.44 13.48 -5.59
CA GLU A 129 -5.90 13.65 -5.43
C GLU A 129 -6.27 15.01 -4.80
N ASN A 130 -5.44 15.49 -3.86
CA ASN A 130 -5.63 16.78 -3.20
C ASN A 130 -4.92 17.95 -3.92
N LEU A 131 -4.47 17.75 -5.16
CA LEU A 131 -3.72 18.74 -5.95
C LEU A 131 -2.53 19.32 -5.17
N GLN A 132 -1.78 18.45 -4.50
CA GLN A 132 -0.51 18.72 -3.85
C GLN A 132 0.62 18.02 -4.60
N PRO A 133 1.81 18.64 -4.70
CA PRO A 133 2.96 17.97 -5.31
C PRO A 133 3.31 16.69 -4.54
N GLN A 134 3.61 15.62 -5.27
CA GLN A 134 3.97 14.32 -4.71
C GLN A 134 5.40 14.34 -4.11
N TRP A 135 5.74 13.38 -3.25
CA TRP A 135 7.03 13.37 -2.57
C TRP A 135 8.01 12.40 -3.22
N TYR A 136 7.54 11.20 -3.57
CA TYR A 136 8.39 10.10 -3.99
C TYR A 136 8.51 9.96 -5.51
N GLY A 137 7.61 10.57 -6.29
CA GLY A 137 7.69 10.55 -7.76
C GLY A 137 7.16 9.24 -8.36
N THR A 138 6.12 8.67 -7.76
CA THR A 138 5.51 7.39 -8.19
C THR A 138 4.31 7.57 -9.13
N GLN A 139 3.67 8.74 -9.13
CA GLN A 139 2.43 8.99 -9.87
C GLN A 139 2.68 9.73 -11.18
N ILE A 140 1.92 9.32 -12.20
CA ILE A 140 1.94 9.87 -13.56
C ILE A 140 0.58 10.52 -13.80
N GLY A 141 0.60 11.76 -14.29
CA GLY A 141 -0.59 12.47 -14.76
C GLY A 141 -0.71 12.38 -16.28
N SER A 142 -1.89 12.74 -16.79
CA SER A 142 -2.09 12.91 -18.23
C SER A 142 -3.09 14.01 -18.52
N ASP A 143 -2.94 14.63 -19.70
CA ASP A 143 -3.95 15.47 -20.30
C ASP A 143 -3.88 15.47 -21.83
N SER A 144 -4.47 16.48 -22.48
CA SER A 144 -4.50 16.59 -23.94
C SER A 144 -3.13 16.75 -24.59
N HIS A 145 -2.10 17.14 -23.84
CA HIS A 145 -0.73 17.29 -24.35
C HIS A 145 0.12 16.03 -24.11
N GLY A 146 -0.42 15.03 -23.39
CA GLY A 146 0.26 13.76 -23.14
C GLY A 146 0.41 13.42 -21.67
N PHE A 147 1.25 12.44 -21.39
CA PHE A 147 1.58 11.96 -20.05
C PHE A 147 2.77 12.73 -19.47
N TYR A 148 2.79 12.90 -18.16
CA TYR A 148 3.87 13.56 -17.45
C TYR A 148 4.05 12.95 -16.05
N LEU A 149 5.26 13.01 -15.51
CA LEU A 149 5.47 12.77 -14.09
C LEU A 149 4.75 13.87 -13.30
N PHE A 150 3.84 13.51 -12.40
CA PHE A 150 3.08 14.49 -11.63
C PHE A 150 4.03 15.38 -10.79
N PRO A 151 3.73 16.69 -10.57
CA PRO A 151 4.66 17.60 -9.89
C PRO A 151 5.22 17.06 -8.58
N VAL A 152 6.54 17.20 -8.36
CA VAL A 152 7.25 16.65 -7.19
C VAL A 152 7.77 17.77 -6.29
N ALA A 153 7.50 17.68 -4.99
CA ALA A 153 8.08 18.54 -3.97
C ALA A 153 9.51 18.08 -3.64
N THR A 154 10.49 18.57 -4.39
CA THR A 154 11.89 18.12 -4.28
C THR A 154 12.53 18.38 -2.92
N SER A 155 12.00 19.34 -2.15
CA SER A 155 12.47 19.66 -0.79
C SER A 155 11.77 18.87 0.33
N ALA A 156 10.73 18.06 0.01
CA ALA A 156 9.97 17.34 1.04
C ALA A 156 10.78 16.21 1.67
N ILE A 157 11.59 15.51 0.85
CA ILE A 157 12.47 14.40 1.25
C ILE A 157 13.75 14.39 0.40
N GLY A 158 14.83 13.84 0.94
CA GLY A 158 16.10 13.64 0.22
C GLY A 158 16.02 12.56 -0.86
N GLU A 159 16.95 12.57 -1.81
CA GLU A 159 17.02 11.57 -2.89
C GLU A 159 17.28 10.15 -2.38
N ASP A 160 18.06 9.97 -1.30
CA ASP A 160 18.32 8.66 -0.72
C ASP A 160 17.03 8.02 -0.17
N GLU A 161 16.21 8.81 0.55
CA GLU A 161 14.92 8.39 1.05
C GLU A 161 13.95 8.07 -0.10
N ARG A 162 13.95 8.92 -1.14
CA ARG A 162 13.15 8.68 -2.35
C ARG A 162 13.52 7.36 -3.02
N LYS A 163 14.81 7.09 -3.19
CA LYS A 163 15.32 5.84 -3.75
C LYS A 163 15.02 4.63 -2.86
N HIS A 164 15.16 4.78 -1.55
CA HIS A 164 14.86 3.72 -0.58
C HIS A 164 13.38 3.32 -0.61
N MET A 165 12.49 4.32 -0.64
CA MET A 165 11.05 4.14 -0.55
C MET A 165 10.41 3.76 -1.89
N ALA A 166 10.71 4.49 -2.97
CA ALA A 166 10.12 4.25 -4.30
C ALA A 166 10.93 3.28 -5.17
N GLY A 167 12.12 2.87 -4.72
CA GLY A 167 13.04 2.04 -5.50
C GLY A 167 13.69 2.78 -6.68
N ARG A 168 13.50 4.11 -6.80
CA ARG A 168 14.00 4.95 -7.88
C ARG A 168 14.32 6.36 -7.41
N THR A 169 15.31 7.00 -8.04
CA THR A 169 15.55 8.44 -7.94
C THR A 169 14.49 9.22 -8.72
N LEU A 170 14.43 10.53 -8.51
CA LEU A 170 13.51 11.38 -9.28
C LEU A 170 13.86 11.41 -10.78
N GLU A 171 15.15 11.34 -11.10
CA GLU A 171 15.63 11.23 -12.48
C GLU A 171 15.19 9.91 -13.13
N GLU A 172 15.33 8.79 -12.43
CA GLU A 172 14.90 7.48 -12.91
C GLU A 172 13.37 7.41 -13.09
N SER A 173 12.59 8.07 -12.23
CA SER A 173 11.14 8.19 -12.41
C SER A 173 10.78 8.97 -13.68
N ARG A 174 11.47 10.09 -13.98
CA ARG A 174 11.27 10.84 -15.23
C ARG A 174 11.64 10.00 -16.46
N ALA A 175 12.80 9.34 -16.43
CA ALA A 175 13.24 8.46 -17.50
C ALA A 175 12.21 7.35 -17.77
N LYS A 176 11.68 6.72 -16.73
CA LYS A 176 10.66 5.68 -16.86
C LYS A 176 9.37 6.16 -17.54
N VAL A 177 8.91 7.39 -17.25
CA VAL A 177 7.74 7.96 -17.94
C VAL A 177 8.07 8.14 -19.42
N SER A 178 9.21 8.73 -19.73
CA SER A 178 9.68 8.94 -21.11
C SER A 178 9.79 7.63 -21.90
N ASP A 179 10.33 6.57 -21.29
CA ASP A 179 10.51 5.29 -21.96
C ASP A 179 9.17 4.58 -22.15
N TRP A 180 8.32 4.56 -21.13
CA TRP A 180 6.97 3.98 -21.25
C TRP A 180 6.13 4.69 -22.32
N VAL A 181 6.21 6.01 -22.42
CA VAL A 181 5.51 6.79 -23.46
C VAL A 181 6.01 6.40 -24.85
N LYS A 182 7.33 6.26 -25.06
CA LYS A 182 7.91 5.81 -26.34
C LYS A 182 7.46 4.39 -26.70
N GLU A 183 7.53 3.46 -25.74
CA GLU A 183 7.16 2.05 -25.94
C GLU A 183 5.69 1.88 -26.31
N THR A 184 4.82 2.74 -25.77
CA THR A 184 3.36 2.66 -25.98
C THR A 184 2.85 3.55 -27.11
N GLY A 185 3.73 4.28 -27.80
CA GLY A 185 3.36 5.23 -28.85
C GLY A 185 2.51 6.41 -28.33
N GLN A 186 2.56 6.70 -27.03
CA GLN A 186 1.88 7.83 -26.41
C GLN A 186 2.69 9.12 -26.61
N THR A 187 2.16 10.25 -26.18
CA THR A 187 2.86 11.54 -26.17
C THR A 187 3.29 11.93 -24.76
N ILE A 188 4.47 12.55 -24.62
CA ILE A 188 4.94 13.12 -23.37
C ILE A 188 4.60 14.61 -23.34
N HIS A 189 4.09 15.10 -22.22
CA HIS A 189 3.87 16.53 -22.00
C HIS A 189 5.16 17.14 -21.42
N GLU A 190 5.90 17.86 -22.26
CA GLU A 190 7.13 18.57 -21.88
C GLU A 190 7.05 20.07 -22.25
N PRO A 191 7.29 21.01 -21.31
CA PRO A 191 7.53 20.75 -19.88
C PRO A 191 6.26 20.25 -19.19
N ALA A 192 6.40 19.43 -18.15
CA ALA A 192 5.26 19.01 -17.32
C ALA A 192 4.54 20.22 -16.68
N PRO A 193 3.21 20.18 -16.49
CA PRO A 193 2.47 21.26 -15.85
C PRO A 193 2.89 21.45 -14.39
N THR A 194 2.85 22.69 -13.90
CA THR A 194 3.08 22.99 -12.48
C THR A 194 1.87 22.59 -11.63
N ILE A 195 2.02 22.51 -10.30
CA ILE A 195 0.87 22.23 -9.44
C ILE A 195 -0.14 23.39 -9.47
N GLU A 196 0.33 24.62 -9.67
CA GLU A 196 -0.48 25.82 -9.89
C GLU A 196 -1.33 25.72 -11.15
N ASP A 197 -0.77 25.25 -12.27
CA ASP A 197 -1.51 25.01 -13.51
C ASP A 197 -2.64 24.01 -13.30
N LEU A 198 -2.36 22.91 -12.59
CA LEU A 198 -3.34 21.87 -12.29
C LEU A 198 -4.47 22.39 -11.37
N ARG A 199 -4.14 23.21 -10.37
CA ARG A 199 -5.12 23.85 -9.48
C ARG A 199 -6.01 24.82 -10.24
N ALA A 200 -5.43 25.66 -11.09
CA ALA A 200 -6.18 26.61 -11.92
C ALA A 200 -7.16 25.87 -12.85
N LYS A 201 -6.71 24.77 -13.48
CA LYS A 201 -7.54 23.91 -14.34
C LYS A 201 -8.70 23.29 -13.58
N ALA A 202 -8.49 22.80 -12.36
CA ALA A 202 -9.54 22.22 -11.53
C ALA A 202 -10.61 23.27 -11.14
N GLN A 203 -10.19 24.48 -10.76
CA GLN A 203 -11.09 25.59 -10.45
C GLN A 203 -11.89 26.05 -11.68
N GLY A 204 -11.28 26.05 -12.87
CA GLY A 204 -11.93 26.39 -14.13
C GLY A 204 -13.02 25.41 -14.55
N ARG A 205 -12.91 24.13 -14.18
CA ARG A 205 -13.96 23.11 -14.39
C ARG A 205 -15.15 23.32 -13.45
N GLY A 206 -14.91 23.71 -12.21
CA GLY A 206 -15.97 23.96 -11.21
C GLY A 206 -16.84 25.19 -11.51
N LYS A 207 -16.40 26.11 -12.38
CA LYS A 207 -17.17 27.30 -12.80
C LYS A 207 -18.07 27.09 -14.02
N LYS A 208 -17.96 25.94 -14.70
CA LYS A 208 -18.73 25.64 -15.93
C LYS A 208 -19.94 24.72 -15.70
N ASN A 209 -20.27 24.43 -14.44
CA ASN A 209 -21.45 23.64 -14.05
C ASN A 209 -22.47 24.51 -13.34
#